data_AF-A0A836ZRS6-F1
#
_entry.id   AF-A0A836ZRS6-F1
#
_cell.length_a   1.000
_cell.length_b   1.000
_cell.length_c   1.000
_cell.angle_alpha   90.00
_cell.angle_beta   90.00
_cell.angle_gamma   90.00
#
_symmetry.space_group_name_H-M   'P 1'
#
loop_
_entity.id
_entity.type
_entity.pdbx_description
1 polymer ?
#
loop_
_entity_poly.entity_id
_entity_poly.type
_entity_poly.pdbx_seq_one_letter_code
_entity_poly.pdbx_strand_id
1 'polypeptide(L)'
;MGPPTALFFEGEEVARLVQRLTGDWFVLLERQRPAPPGKPFAPFVQRHCSNFDQGRRGTVMWAVRHKARIRAEVATRMPRTRAI
;
A
#
# COMPACT_ATOMS: atom_id res chain seq x y z
N MET A 1 13.14 12.41 -12.20
CA MET A 1 12.21 11.78 -11.23
C MET A 1 11.64 10.52 -11.85
N GLY A 2 11.77 9.37 -11.19
CA GLY A 2 11.17 8.12 -11.67
C GLY A 2 9.65 8.08 -11.46
N PRO A 3 8.96 7.07 -12.02
CA PRO A 3 7.53 6.89 -11.81
C PRO A 3 7.20 6.66 -10.32
N PRO A 4 6.01 7.08 -9.86
CA PRO A 4 5.62 6.89 -8.47
C PRO A 4 5.51 5.39 -8.14
N THR A 5 6.08 4.99 -7.01
CA THR A 5 6.05 3.60 -6.53
C THR A 5 5.02 3.37 -5.42
N ALA A 6 4.54 4.42 -4.77
CA ALA A 6 3.50 4.36 -3.76
C ALA A 6 2.10 4.57 -4.38
N LEU A 7 1.14 3.75 -3.94
CA LEU A 7 -0.27 3.89 -4.26
C LEU A 7 -1.02 4.40 -3.03
N PHE A 8 -1.80 5.46 -3.22
CA PHE A 8 -2.55 6.12 -2.16
C PHE A 8 -4.05 5.96 -2.34
N PHE A 9 -4.78 5.89 -1.22
CA PHE A 9 -6.23 6.01 -1.17
C PHE A 9 -6.59 7.12 -0.17
N GLU A 10 -7.24 8.18 -0.66
CA GLU A 10 -7.63 9.35 0.16
C GLU A 10 -6.47 9.95 0.99
N GLY A 11 -5.24 9.89 0.46
CA GLY A 11 -4.04 10.42 1.12
C GLY A 11 -3.31 9.42 2.02
N GLU A 12 -3.88 8.23 2.25
CA GLU A 12 -3.23 7.14 3.00
C GLU A 12 -2.48 6.20 2.04
N GLU A 13 -1.24 5.85 2.36
CA GLU A 13 -0.47 4.86 1.59
C GLU A 13 -1.05 3.47 1.79
N VAL A 14 -1.52 2.82 0.72
CA VAL A 14 -2.13 1.48 0.80
C VAL A 14 -1.22 0.38 0.24
N ALA A 15 -0.31 0.74 -0.66
CA ALA A 15 0.70 -0.16 -1.20
C ALA A 15 1.93 0.58 -1.71
N ARG A 16 3.06 -0.12 -1.80
CA ARG A 16 4.31 0.42 -2.34
C ARG A 16 5.13 -0.64 -3.08
N LEU A 17 5.56 -0.31 -4.29
CA LEU A 17 6.57 -1.06 -5.04
C LEU A 17 7.96 -0.73 -4.52
N VAL A 18 8.78 -1.75 -4.37
CA VAL A 18 10.16 -1.66 -3.90
C VAL A 18 11.03 -2.48 -4.83
N GLN A 19 12.13 -1.88 -5.28
CA GLN A 19 13.16 -2.58 -6.04
C GLN A 19 14.24 -3.08 -5.08
N ARG A 20 14.66 -4.33 -5.27
CA ARG A 20 15.84 -4.90 -4.61
C ARG A 20 17.10 -4.44 -5.35
N LEU A 21 18.24 -4.47 -4.66
CA LEU A 21 19.54 -4.22 -5.29
C LEU A 21 19.85 -5.21 -6.43
N THR A 22 19.24 -6.40 -6.40
CA THR A 22 19.34 -7.41 -7.47
C THR A 22 18.58 -7.01 -8.75
N GLY A 23 17.80 -5.95 -8.73
CA GLY A 23 16.96 -5.50 -9.84
C GLY A 23 15.52 -6.03 -9.78
N ASP A 24 15.26 -7.08 -9.00
CA ASP A 24 13.93 -7.65 -8.79
C ASP A 24 13.00 -6.70 -8.05
N TRP A 25 11.69 -6.87 -8.23
CA TRP A 25 10.69 -6.05 -7.58
C TRP A 25 9.84 -6.85 -6.59
N PHE A 26 9.32 -6.15 -5.59
CA PHE A 26 8.21 -6.64 -4.78
C PHE A 26 7.27 -5.50 -4.43
N VAL A 27 6.04 -5.84 -4.06
CA VAL A 27 5.07 -4.91 -3.50
C VAL A 27 4.86 -5.21 -2.03
N LEU A 28 4.80 -4.15 -1.23
CA LEU A 28 4.26 -4.15 0.12
C LEU A 28 2.80 -3.71 0.05
N LEU A 29 1.87 -4.60 0.37
CA LEU A 29 0.44 -4.32 0.46
C LEU A 29 0.03 -4.10 1.92
N GLU A 30 -1.19 -3.59 2.11
CA GLU A 30 -1.78 -3.36 3.45
C GLU A 30 -1.02 -2.31 4.28
N ARG A 31 -0.39 -1.34 3.61
CA ARG A 31 0.39 -0.28 4.24
C ARG A 31 -0.45 0.62 5.16
N GLN A 32 -1.75 0.66 4.94
CA GLN A 32 -2.74 1.35 5.76
C GLN A 32 -3.12 0.62 7.06
N ARG A 33 -2.52 -0.53 7.38
CA ARG A 33 -2.84 -1.23 8.64
C ARG A 33 -2.00 -0.72 9.81
N PRO A 34 -2.53 -0.67 11.04
CA PRO A 34 -1.76 -0.27 12.21
C PRO A 34 -0.79 -1.34 12.66
N ALA A 35 0.31 -0.89 13.29
CA ALA A 35 1.12 -1.76 14.10
C ALA A 35 0.27 -2.28 15.28
N PRO A 36 0.23 -3.61 15.50
CA PRO A 36 -0.36 -4.17 16.70
C PRO A 36 0.34 -3.63 17.95
N PRO A 37 -0.35 -3.57 19.11
CA PRO A 37 0.27 -3.20 20.37
C PRO A 37 1.56 -3.99 20.62
N GLY A 38 2.64 -3.30 21.00
CA GLY A 38 3.94 -3.91 21.28
C GLY A 38 4.71 -4.40 20.05
N LYS A 39 4.25 -4.12 18.82
CA LYS A 39 5.01 -4.40 17.59
C LYS A 39 5.56 -3.10 17.00
N PRO A 40 6.82 -3.09 16.52
CA PRO A 40 7.42 -1.88 15.96
C PRO A 40 6.86 -1.53 14.58
N PHE A 41 6.25 -2.49 13.87
CA PHE A 41 5.78 -2.30 12.50
C PHE A 41 4.41 -2.94 12.26
N ALA A 42 3.65 -2.35 11.34
CA ALA A 42 2.39 -2.90 10.85
C ALA A 42 2.62 -4.19 10.04
N PRO A 43 1.73 -5.20 10.17
CA PRO A 43 1.68 -6.33 9.26
C PRO A 43 1.43 -5.82 7.85
N PHE A 44 2.29 -6.22 6.93
CA PHE A 44 2.14 -5.99 5.50
C PHE A 44 2.19 -7.32 4.78
N VAL A 45 1.61 -7.37 3.59
CA VAL A 45 1.73 -8.52 2.70
C VAL A 45 2.77 -8.20 1.63
N GLN A 46 3.88 -8.93 1.64
CA GLN A 46 4.87 -8.84 0.57
C GLN A 46 4.48 -9.78 -0.58
N ARG A 47 4.51 -9.28 -1.82
CA ARG A 47 4.36 -10.10 -3.03
C ARG A 47 5.50 -9.80 -4.00
N HIS A 48 6.16 -10.85 -4.50
CA HIS A 48 7.20 -10.70 -5.51
C HIS A 48 6.60 -10.33 -6.87
N CYS A 49 7.32 -9.52 -7.63
CA CYS A 49 7.01 -9.21 -9.02
C CYS A 49 8.30 -9.18 -9.85
N SER A 50 8.22 -9.66 -11.09
CA SER A 50 9.40 -9.83 -11.95
C SER A 50 9.89 -8.51 -12.56
N ASN A 51 9.06 -7.45 -12.54
CA ASN A 51 9.43 -6.11 -12.97
C ASN A 51 8.44 -5.05 -12.45
N PHE A 52 8.81 -3.77 -12.62
CA PHE A 52 8.02 -2.62 -12.22
C PHE A 52 6.60 -2.62 -12.80
N ASP A 53 6.45 -2.82 -14.12
CA ASP A 53 5.16 -2.70 -14.79
C ASP A 53 4.17 -3.79 -14.37
N GLN A 54 4.65 -5.02 -14.23
CA GLN A 54 3.86 -6.12 -13.70
C GLN A 54 3.43 -5.83 -12.26
N GLY A 55 4.38 -5.37 -11.43
CA GLY A 55 4.10 -4.96 -10.05
C GLY A 55 3.04 -3.86 -9.97
N ARG A 56 3.17 -2.83 -10.80
CA ARG A 56 2.24 -1.69 -10.86
C ARG A 56 0.83 -2.14 -11.24
N ARG A 57 0.69 -2.91 -12.32
CA ARG A 57 -0.62 -3.43 -12.74
C ARG A 57 -1.25 -4.32 -11.67
N GLY A 58 -0.46 -5.25 -11.10
CA GLY A 58 -0.92 -6.14 -10.03
C GLY A 58 -1.39 -5.38 -8.79
N THR A 59 -0.65 -4.35 -8.40
CA THR A 59 -0.98 -3.51 -7.23
C THR A 59 -2.29 -2.77 -7.44
N VAL A 60 -2.51 -2.18 -8.63
CA VAL A 60 -3.77 -1.51 -8.97
C VAL A 60 -4.93 -2.49 -8.98
N MET A 61 -4.78 -3.66 -9.61
CA MET A 61 -5.83 -4.70 -9.61
C MET A 61 -6.19 -5.16 -8.21
N TRP A 62 -5.20 -5.37 -7.34
CA TRP A 62 -5.43 -5.70 -5.94
C TRP A 62 -6.22 -4.59 -5.22
N ALA A 63 -5.83 -3.34 -5.39
CA ALA A 63 -6.49 -2.21 -4.72
C ALA A 63 -7.95 -2.05 -5.19
N VAL A 64 -8.21 -2.19 -6.49
CA VAL A 64 -9.57 -2.19 -7.05
C VAL A 64 -10.40 -3.33 -6.47
N ARG A 65 -9.85 -4.56 -6.45
CA ARG A 65 -10.52 -5.74 -5.89
C ARG A 65 -10.89 -5.58 -4.41
N HIS A 66 -10.08 -4.87 -3.63
CA HIS A 66 -10.27 -4.71 -2.18
C HIS A 66 -10.73 -3.31 -1.77
N LYS A 67 -11.17 -2.49 -2.73
CA LYS A 67 -11.46 -1.06 -2.53
C LYS A 67 -12.41 -0.80 -1.36
N ALA A 68 -13.48 -1.58 -1.24
CA ALA A 68 -14.47 -1.41 -0.17
C ALA A 68 -13.85 -1.61 1.23
N ARG A 69 -13.06 -2.68 1.40
CA ARG A 69 -12.35 -2.96 2.65
C ARG A 69 -11.30 -1.90 2.96
N ILE A 70 -10.48 -1.54 1.97
CA ILE A 70 -9.44 -0.50 2.12
C ILE A 70 -10.08 0.83 2.54
N ARG A 71 -11.19 1.23 1.89
CA ARG A 71 -11.93 2.43 2.29
C ARG A 71 -12.36 2.39 3.75
N ALA A 72 -12.94 1.28 4.20
CA ALA A 72 -13.36 1.14 5.60
C ALA A 72 -12.17 1.25 6.57
N GLU A 73 -11.04 0.60 6.25
CA GLU A 73 -9.81 0.65 7.06
C GLU A 73 -9.16 2.04 7.08
N VAL A 74 -9.21 2.79 5.98
CA VAL A 74 -8.70 4.16 5.91
C VAL A 74 -9.63 5.12 6.66
N ALA A 75 -10.94 4.96 6.52
CA ALA A 75 -11.92 5.81 7.18
C ALA A 75 -11.86 5.72 8.71
N THR A 76 -11.52 4.56 9.28
CA THR A 76 -11.31 4.44 10.74
C THR A 76 -10.05 5.16 11.23
N ARG A 77 -9.10 5.43 10.32
CA ARG A 77 -7.83 6.12 10.62
C ARG A 77 -7.88 7.60 10.39
N MET A 78 -8.75 8.06 9.48
CA MET A 78 -8.98 9.48 9.30
C MET A 78 -9.66 10.04 10.55
N PRO A 79 -9.00 10.91 11.34
CA PRO A 79 -9.72 11.66 12.35
C PRO A 79 -10.84 12.43 11.64
N ARG A 80 -12.04 12.51 12.24
CA ARG A 80 -13.19 13.29 11.72
C ARG A 80 -12.90 14.80 11.57
N THR A 81 -11.66 15.22 11.76
CA THR A 81 -11.20 16.60 11.78
C THR A 81 -10.50 16.96 10.47
N ARG A 82 -11.29 17.02 9.40
CA ARG A 82 -11.00 17.86 8.22
C ARG A 82 -12.29 18.53 7.77
N ALA A 83 -12.93 19.23 8.71
CA ALA A 83 -13.77 20.37 8.40
C ALA A 83 -12.91 21.61 8.75
N ILE A 84 -12.40 22.26 7.71
CA ILE A 84 -11.96 23.66 7.75
C ILE A 84 -12.84 24.36 6.72
#